data_AF-A0A453PA60-F1
#
_entry.id   AF-A0A453PA60-F1
#
_cell.length_a   1.000
_cell.length_b   1.000
_cell.length_c   1.000
_cell.angle_alpha   90.00
_cell.angle_beta   90.00
_cell.angle_gamma   90.00
#
_symmetry.space_group_name_H-M   'P 1'
#
loop_
_entity.id
_entity.type
_entity.pdbx_description
1 polymer ?
#
loop_
_entity_poly.entity_id
_entity_poly.type
_entity_poly.pdbx_seq_one_letter_code
_entity_poly.pdbx_strand_id
1 'polypeptide(L)'
;MPISSDLSNPRNFITKITRYDKVVDIPNSMTILDELLPISIEMAKRNLTGIWNFTNPGVVSHNEILEMYRDYIDPNFSWKNFNLEEQAKVIVAPRSNNELDTVKLKTEFPELLSIKESLIKNVFKPNQKTSKA
;
A
#
# COMPACT_ATOMS: atom_id res chain seq x y z
N MET A 1 0.04 6.67 -1.53
CA MET A 1 1.39 6.04 -1.50
C MET A 1 1.39 4.87 -2.48
N PRO A 2 2.32 4.81 -3.46
CA PRO A 2 2.29 3.78 -4.50
C PRO A 2 2.93 2.47 -4.05
N ILE A 3 2.28 1.36 -4.36
CA ILE A 3 2.75 -0.01 -4.13
C ILE A 3 2.68 -0.76 -5.45
N SER A 4 3.70 -1.56 -5.74
CA SER A 4 3.74 -2.46 -6.89
C SER A 4 4.07 -3.88 -6.48
N SER A 5 3.79 -4.85 -7.35
CA SER A 5 4.21 -6.26 -7.19
C SER A 5 5.74 -6.43 -7.20
N ASP A 6 6.48 -5.54 -7.87
CA ASP A 6 7.94 -5.51 -7.81
C ASP A 6 8.43 -4.98 -6.44
N LEU A 7 8.78 -5.91 -5.55
CA LEU A 7 9.32 -5.62 -4.21
C LEU A 7 10.81 -5.23 -4.22
N SER A 8 11.50 -5.30 -5.37
CA SER A 8 12.89 -4.86 -5.49
C SER A 8 13.02 -3.35 -5.71
N ASN A 9 11.95 -2.71 -6.21
CA ASN A 9 11.94 -1.31 -6.58
C ASN A 9 12.06 -0.38 -5.35
N PRO A 10 13.10 0.48 -5.25
CA PRO A 10 13.29 1.35 -4.09
C PRO A 10 12.21 2.43 -3.93
N ARG A 11 11.39 2.69 -4.97
CA ARG A 11 10.27 3.63 -4.89
C ARG A 11 9.01 3.01 -4.29
N ASN A 12 8.90 1.68 -4.32
CA ASN A 12 7.77 0.95 -3.76
C ASN A 12 7.68 1.20 -2.25
N PHE A 13 6.48 1.53 -1.78
CA PHE A 13 6.26 1.82 -0.36
C PHE A 13 6.61 0.64 0.54
N ILE A 14 6.29 -0.61 0.14
CA ILE A 14 6.62 -1.81 0.92
C ILE A 14 8.14 -1.91 1.10
N THR A 15 8.91 -1.77 0.02
CA THR A 15 10.38 -1.83 0.05
C THR A 15 11.01 -0.74 0.92
N LYS A 16 10.36 0.41 1.06
CA LYS A 16 10.83 1.46 1.97
C LYS A 16 10.63 1.08 3.42
N ILE A 17 9.41 0.69 3.79
CA ILE A 17 9.08 0.41 5.20
C ILE A 17 9.77 -0.85 5.73
N THR A 18 10.13 -1.80 4.87
CA THR A 18 10.92 -2.99 5.28
C THR A 18 12.39 -2.68 5.51
N ARG A 19 12.89 -1.51 5.07
CA ARG A 19 14.28 -1.06 5.25
C ARG A 19 14.45 -0.02 6.36
N TYR A 20 13.37 0.49 6.93
CA TYR A 20 13.45 1.45 8.02
C TYR A 20 13.77 0.76 9.33
N ASP A 21 14.65 1.37 10.14
CA ASP A 21 14.97 0.86 11.48
C ASP A 21 13.76 0.84 12.41
N LYS A 22 12.86 1.83 12.22
CA LYS A 22 11.61 1.98 12.95
C LYS A 22 10.51 2.51 12.04
N VAL A 23 9.28 2.12 12.32
CA VAL A 23 8.10 2.55 11.56
C VAL A 23 7.05 3.20 12.46
N VAL A 24 6.30 4.15 11.90
CA VAL A 24 5.06 4.67 12.50
C VAL A 24 3.92 3.74 12.14
N ASP A 25 2.86 3.68 12.94
CA ASP A 25 1.70 2.84 12.64
C ASP A 25 0.43 3.67 12.54
N ILE A 26 0.18 4.22 11.34
CA ILE A 26 -0.96 5.09 11.06
C ILE A 26 -1.69 4.59 9.80
N PRO A 27 -3.01 4.32 9.87
CA PRO A 27 -3.81 3.92 8.72
C PRO A 27 -3.80 4.98 7.61
N ASN A 28 -3.69 4.55 6.37
CA ASN A 28 -3.67 5.42 5.20
C ASN A 28 -4.30 4.77 3.96
N SER A 29 -4.86 5.60 3.08
CA SER A 29 -5.21 5.19 1.73
C SER A 29 -3.96 5.03 0.85
N MET A 30 -3.90 3.94 0.09
CA MET A 30 -2.75 3.58 -0.74
C MET A 30 -3.20 3.13 -2.14
N THR A 31 -2.27 3.13 -3.08
CA THR A 31 -2.55 2.85 -4.51
C THR A 31 -1.75 1.61 -4.92
N ILE A 32 -2.45 0.52 -5.24
CA ILE A 32 -1.83 -0.68 -5.84
C ILE A 32 -1.73 -0.48 -7.35
N LEU A 33 -0.52 -0.19 -7.83
CA LEU A 33 -0.27 0.18 -9.23
C LEU A 33 -0.67 -0.93 -10.21
N ASP A 34 -0.43 -2.19 -9.86
CA ASP A 34 -0.76 -3.37 -10.69
C ASP A 34 -2.27 -3.47 -10.99
N GLU A 35 -3.13 -2.89 -10.15
CA GLU A 35 -4.58 -2.85 -10.36
C GLU A 35 -5.04 -1.49 -10.91
N LEU A 36 -4.52 -0.38 -10.38
CA LEU A 36 -5.00 0.96 -10.68
C LEU A 36 -4.44 1.51 -12.02
N LEU A 37 -3.26 1.09 -12.47
CA LEU A 37 -2.74 1.55 -13.77
C LEU A 37 -3.57 1.04 -14.95
N PRO A 38 -3.98 -0.25 -15.02
CA PRO A 38 -4.95 -0.70 -16.02
C PRO A 38 -6.26 0.10 -15.99
N ILE A 39 -6.79 0.39 -14.79
CA ILE A 39 -7.99 1.22 -14.61
C ILE A 39 -7.78 2.61 -15.22
N SER A 40 -6.62 3.24 -15.00
CA SER A 40 -6.34 4.58 -15.55
C SER A 40 -6.38 4.62 -17.09
N ILE A 41 -5.99 3.53 -17.75
CA ILE A 41 -6.08 3.39 -19.21
C ILE A 41 -7.55 3.29 -19.63
N GLU A 42 -8.36 2.52 -18.91
CA GLU A 42 -9.80 2.42 -19.17
C GLU A 42 -10.52 3.76 -18.93
N MET A 43 -10.13 4.52 -17.90
CA MET A 43 -10.64 5.86 -17.67
C MET A 43 -10.36 6.78 -18.87
N ALA A 44 -9.16 6.72 -19.43
CA ALA A 44 -8.80 7.50 -20.61
C ALA A 44 -9.63 7.09 -21.84
N LYS A 45 -9.80 5.78 -22.09
CA LYS A 45 -10.65 5.27 -23.18
C LYS A 45 -12.11 5.72 -23.05
N ARG A 46 -12.62 5.77 -21.82
CA ARG A 46 -13.98 6.25 -21.48
C ARG A 46 -14.09 7.78 -21.45
N ASN A 47 -13.02 8.51 -21.73
CA ASN A 47 -12.94 9.97 -21.64
C ASN A 47 -13.40 10.52 -20.28
N LEU A 48 -13.10 9.81 -19.19
CA LEU A 48 -13.43 10.28 -17.85
C LEU A 48 -12.50 11.44 -17.47
N THR A 49 -13.11 12.53 -17.03
CA THR A 49 -12.41 13.79 -16.71
C THR A 49 -12.71 14.23 -15.27
N GLY A 50 -12.10 15.35 -14.86
CA GLY A 50 -12.21 15.89 -13.50
C GLY A 50 -11.32 15.17 -12.49
N ILE A 51 -11.58 15.44 -11.20
CA ILE A 51 -10.75 14.94 -10.10
C ILE A 51 -11.25 13.57 -9.64
N TRP A 52 -10.32 12.65 -9.39
CA TRP A 52 -10.58 11.31 -8.86
C TRP A 52 -9.60 11.00 -7.74
N ASN A 53 -10.12 10.58 -6.58
CA ASN A 53 -9.29 9.98 -5.53
C ASN A 53 -8.83 8.60 -6.01
N PHE A 54 -7.53 8.46 -6.27
CA PHE A 54 -6.98 7.33 -6.99
C PHE A 54 -6.21 6.37 -6.09
N THR A 55 -6.93 5.84 -5.10
CA THR A 55 -6.47 4.84 -4.14
C THR A 55 -7.44 3.67 -4.13
N ASN A 56 -6.97 2.51 -3.66
CA ASN A 56 -7.86 1.40 -3.35
C ASN A 56 -8.80 1.79 -2.20
N PRO A 57 -10.06 1.32 -2.18
CA PRO A 57 -10.98 1.56 -1.08
C PRO A 57 -10.46 1.06 0.27
N GLY A 58 -10.72 1.87 1.30
CA GLY A 58 -10.30 1.62 2.67
C GLY A 58 -8.88 2.08 2.99
N VAL A 59 -8.40 1.64 4.15
CA VAL A 59 -7.09 2.02 4.69
C VAL A 59 -6.31 0.78 5.15
N VAL A 60 -5.00 0.93 5.18
CA VAL A 60 -4.08 -0.06 5.74
C VAL A 60 -2.99 0.66 6.54
N SER A 61 -2.60 0.09 7.67
CA SER A 61 -1.53 0.60 8.51
C SER A 61 -0.16 0.06 8.09
N HIS A 62 0.91 0.58 8.68
CA HIS A 62 2.26 0.09 8.36
C HIS A 62 2.47 -1.31 8.95
N ASN A 63 2.01 -1.52 10.18
CA ASN A 63 2.12 -2.82 10.84
C ASN A 63 1.35 -3.90 10.09
N GLU A 64 0.13 -3.61 9.61
CA GLU A 64 -0.64 -4.57 8.82
C GLU A 64 0.10 -4.99 7.53
N ILE A 65 0.78 -4.07 6.86
CA ILE A 65 1.60 -4.39 5.68
C ILE A 65 2.82 -5.24 6.08
N LEU A 66 3.50 -4.91 7.18
CA LEU A 66 4.68 -5.63 7.64
C LEU A 66 4.34 -7.04 8.17
N GLU A 67 3.15 -7.22 8.75
CA GLU A 67 2.58 -8.54 9.08
C GLU A 67 2.39 -9.37 7.82
N MET A 68 1.74 -8.82 6.78
CA MET A 68 1.61 -9.51 5.50
C MET A 68 2.98 -9.80 4.86
N TYR A 69 3.95 -8.88 4.97
CA TYR A 69 5.30 -9.11 4.48
C TYR A 69 5.98 -10.27 5.21
N ARG A 70 5.87 -10.33 6.55
CA ARG A 70 6.38 -11.44 7.34
C ARG A 70 5.73 -12.76 6.92
N ASP A 71 4.41 -12.79 6.83
CA ASP A 71 3.65 -14.02 6.64
C ASP A 71 3.79 -14.59 5.21
N TYR A 72 3.96 -13.73 4.20
CA TYR A 72 4.04 -14.15 2.79
C TYR A 72 5.47 -14.16 2.22
N ILE A 73 6.37 -13.30 2.69
CA ILE A 73 7.66 -13.06 2.02
C ILE A 73 8.85 -13.54 2.86
N ASP A 74 8.87 -13.21 4.15
CA ASP A 74 9.97 -13.53 5.06
C ASP A 74 9.48 -13.75 6.50
N PRO A 75 9.23 -15.03 6.91
CA PRO A 75 8.71 -15.36 8.24
C PRO A 75 9.60 -14.91 9.40
N ASN A 76 10.88 -14.66 9.16
CA ASN A 76 11.83 -14.19 10.17
C ASN A 76 11.91 -12.66 10.25
N PHE A 77 11.17 -11.96 9.39
CA PHE A 77 11.15 -10.50 9.38
C PHE A 77 10.59 -9.96 10.70
N SER A 78 11.31 -8.98 11.26
CA SER A 78 10.89 -8.26 12.45
C SER A 78 11.09 -6.76 12.25
N TRP A 79 10.26 -5.97 12.92
CA TRP A 79 10.33 -4.51 12.87
C TRP A 79 10.13 -3.93 14.27
N LYS A 80 10.40 -2.63 14.41
CA LYS A 80 10.18 -1.88 15.64
C LYS A 80 9.32 -0.66 15.34
N ASN A 81 8.43 -0.31 16.25
CA ASN A 81 7.67 0.93 16.16
C ASN A 81 8.41 2.07 16.86
N PHE A 82 8.18 3.29 16.40
CA PHE A 82 8.55 4.49 17.17
C PHE A 82 7.71 4.60 18.43
N ASN A 83 8.32 5.09 19.52
CA ASN A 83 7.54 5.72 20.58
C ASN A 83 7.22 7.18 20.20
N LEU A 84 6.25 7.80 20.88
CA LEU A 84 5.77 9.15 20.56
C LEU A 84 6.89 10.21 20.60
N GLU A 85 7.81 10.12 21.54
CA GLU A 85 8.91 11.07 21.70
C GLU A 85 9.95 10.95 20.58
N GLU A 86 10.26 9.73 20.15
CA GLU A 86 11.18 9.46 19.05
C GLU A 86 10.59 9.91 17.72
N GLN A 87 9.31 9.66 17.50
CA GLN A 87 8.60 10.05 16.28
C GLN A 87 8.67 11.58 16.09
N ALA A 88 8.46 12.36 17.15
CA ALA A 88 8.53 13.82 17.09
C ALA A 88 9.91 14.37 16.72
N LYS A 89 11.00 13.65 17.04
CA LYS A 89 12.38 14.08 16.77
C LYS A 89 12.84 13.78 15.33
N VAL A 90 12.27 12.74 14.71
CA VAL A 90 12.72 12.25 13.38
C VAL A 90 11.90 12.86 12.24
N ILE A 91 10.67 13.31 12.51
CA ILE A 91 9.80 13.93 11.51
C ILE A 91 10.28 15.36 11.23
N VAL A 92 11.10 15.52 10.18
CA VAL A 92 11.56 16.83 9.68
C VAL A 92 10.39 17.73 9.24
N ALA A 93 9.31 17.12 8.74
CA ALA A 93 8.06 17.80 8.42
C ALA A 93 6.89 16.81 8.58
N PRO A 94 5.72 17.24 9.11
CA PRO A 94 4.55 16.40 9.26
C PRO A 94 4.21 15.65 7.97
N ARG A 95 3.99 14.34 8.07
CA ARG A 95 3.56 13.52 6.94
C ARG A 95 2.04 13.55 6.85
N SER A 96 1.53 13.60 5.62
CA SER A 96 0.10 13.46 5.36
C SER A 96 -0.34 12.07 5.76
N ASN A 97 -1.30 11.99 6.69
CA ASN A 97 -2.01 10.75 7.02
C ASN A 97 -3.49 10.98 6.75
N ASN A 98 -4.06 10.26 5.79
CA ASN A 98 -5.45 10.46 5.39
C ASN A 98 -6.11 9.20 4.83
N GLU A 99 -7.43 9.22 4.89
CA GLU A 99 -8.31 8.35 4.14
C GLU A 99 -8.96 9.16 3.02
N LEU A 100 -8.89 8.67 1.79
CA LEU A 100 -9.52 9.30 0.64
C LEU A 100 -10.82 8.59 0.31
N ASP A 101 -11.91 9.35 0.13
CA ASP A 101 -13.19 8.79 -0.29
C ASP A 101 -13.09 8.28 -1.74
N THR A 102 -13.23 6.96 -1.91
CA THR A 102 -13.14 6.27 -3.19
C THR A 102 -14.52 5.95 -3.80
N VAL A 103 -15.63 6.44 -3.24
CA VAL A 103 -17.00 6.12 -3.74
C VAL A 103 -17.11 6.40 -5.23
N LYS A 104 -16.66 7.58 -5.68
CA LYS A 104 -16.69 7.96 -7.10
C LYS A 104 -15.98 6.93 -7.99
N LEU A 105 -14.76 6.53 -7.62
CA LEU A 105 -13.95 5.57 -8.38
C LEU A 105 -14.57 4.17 -8.37
N LYS A 106 -15.04 3.73 -7.19
CA LYS A 106 -15.64 2.41 -6.99
C LYS A 106 -17.00 2.26 -7.69
N THR A 107 -17.77 3.34 -7.84
CA THR A 107 -19.01 3.33 -8.64
C THR A 107 -18.71 3.08 -10.12
N GLU A 108 -17.65 3.68 -10.66
CA GLU A 108 -17.26 3.51 -12.07
C GLU A 108 -16.55 2.17 -12.35
N PHE A 109 -15.82 1.66 -11.36
CA PHE A 109 -15.10 0.39 -11.41
C PHE A 109 -15.50 -0.50 -10.21
N PRO A 110 -16.69 -1.13 -10.25
CA PRO A 110 -17.18 -1.98 -9.15
C PRO A 110 -16.27 -3.16 -8.81
N GLU A 111 -15.43 -3.60 -9.73
CA GLU A 111 -14.44 -4.66 -9.57
C GLU A 111 -13.21 -4.25 -8.74
N LEU A 112 -12.99 -2.94 -8.53
CA LEU A 112 -11.81 -2.42 -7.82
C LEU A 112 -11.72 -2.96 -6.39
N LEU A 113 -10.69 -3.73 -6.08
CA LEU A 113 -10.57 -4.39 -4.78
C LEU A 113 -10.21 -3.40 -3.67
N SER A 114 -10.63 -3.72 -2.44
CA SER A 114 -10.17 -2.99 -1.26
C SER A 114 -8.65 -3.11 -1.10
N ILE A 115 -8.04 -2.18 -0.36
CA ILE A 115 -6.57 -2.14 -0.24
C ILE A 115 -5.97 -3.45 0.28
N LYS A 116 -6.58 -4.09 1.29
CA LYS A 116 -6.07 -5.34 1.87
C LYS A 116 -6.22 -6.52 0.91
N GLU A 117 -7.36 -6.62 0.22
CA GLU A 117 -7.60 -7.67 -0.78
C GLU A 117 -6.66 -7.54 -1.97
N SER A 118 -6.47 -6.31 -2.46
CA SER A 118 -5.59 -6.00 -3.57
C SER A 118 -4.12 -6.28 -3.23
N LEU A 119 -3.67 -5.91 -2.02
CA LEU A 119 -2.35 -6.27 -1.50
C LEU A 119 -2.12 -7.78 -1.54
N ILE A 120 -3.07 -8.57 -1.01
CA ILE A 120 -2.93 -10.02 -1.00
C ILE A 120 -2.90 -10.58 -2.42
N LYS A 121 -3.86 -10.20 -3.27
CA LYS A 121 -4.02 -10.76 -4.62
C LYS A 121 -2.88 -10.36 -5.56
N ASN A 122 -2.54 -9.07 -5.61
CA ASN A 122 -1.68 -8.51 -6.64
C ASN A 122 -0.22 -8.36 -6.18
N VAL A 123 0.05 -8.35 -4.87
CA VAL A 123 1.39 -8.09 -4.34
C VAL A 123 1.93 -9.30 -3.58
N PHE A 124 1.29 -9.73 -2.50
CA PHE A 124 1.86 -10.74 -1.60
C PHE A 124 1.76 -12.17 -2.12
N LYS A 125 0.61 -12.62 -2.62
CA LYS A 125 0.47 -13.99 -3.17
C LYS A 125 1.42 -14.27 -4.34
N PRO A 126 1.57 -13.38 -5.34
CA PRO A 126 2.51 -13.62 -6.44
C PRO A 126 3.98 -13.68 -6.00
N ASN A 127 4.32 -12.97 -4.92
CA ASN A 127 5.67 -12.96 -4.36
C ASN A 127 5.86 -13.98 -3.23
N GLN A 128 4.85 -14.81 -2.93
CA GLN A 128 4.92 -15.75 -1.83
C GLN A 128 6.02 -16.76 -2.10
N LYS A 129 7.03 -16.80 -1.23
CA LYS A 129 8.05 -17.83 -1.30
C LYS A 129 7.40 -19.12 -0.81
N THR A 130 7.20 -20.08 -1.70
CA THR A 130 6.96 -21.46 -1.27
C THR A 130 8.16 -21.86 -0.42
N SER A 131 7.93 -22.17 0.85
CA SER A 131 8.93 -22.81 1.69
C SER A 131 9.46 -23.99 0.88
N LYS A 132 10.75 -23.95 0.49
CA LYS A 132 11.42 -25.15 0.02
C LYS A 132 11.27 -26.16 1.15
N ALA A 133 10.49 -27.21 0.88
CA ALA A 133 10.45 -28.42 1.70
C ALA A 133 11.86 -29.01 1.83
#